data_AF-A0A2R9UEZ8-F1
#
_entry.id   AF-A0A2R9UEZ8-F1
#
_cell.length_a   1.000
_cell.length_b   1.000
_cell.length_c   1.000
_cell.angle_alpha   90.00
_cell.angle_beta   90.00
_cell.angle_gamma   90.00
#
_symmetry.space_group_name_H-M   'P 1'
#
loop_
_entity.id
_entity.type
_entity.pdbx_description
1 polymer ?
#
loop_
_entity_poly.entity_id
_entity_poly.type
_entity_poly.pdbx_seq_one_letter_code
_entity_poly.pdbx_strand_id
1 'polypeptide(L)'
;MSTPAEVLRDLIGLEVDPTDALHLKLSETVRRLGQGATYGQRIVALRFDFVWELRDAGKVYGTAKADYENAIAVKVVEITESAALEGKKVSLGLAQAMAERDAYELKLTYLVAEQRERAMRKFLDALDAALDNHRTDRADSRAVDRASAQGYGGGA
;
A
#
# COMPACT_ATOMS: atom_id res chain seq x y z
N MET A 1 -10.39 -12.62 -25.56
CA MET A 1 -9.23 -12.43 -24.65
C MET A 1 -9.73 -11.57 -23.50
N SER A 2 -9.63 -12.04 -22.26
CA SER A 2 -10.10 -11.27 -21.11
C SER A 2 -9.26 -10.00 -20.94
N THR A 3 -9.90 -8.89 -20.61
CA THR A 3 -9.19 -7.62 -20.40
C THR A 3 -8.37 -7.66 -19.10
N PRO A 4 -7.30 -6.85 -18.97
CA PRO A 4 -6.59 -6.61 -17.71
C PRO A 4 -7.52 -6.42 -16.50
N ALA A 5 -8.64 -5.73 -16.73
CA ALA A 5 -9.64 -5.42 -15.74
C ALA A 5 -10.45 -6.64 -15.29
N GLU A 6 -10.85 -7.50 -16.22
CA GLU A 6 -11.55 -8.75 -15.94
C GLU A 6 -10.66 -9.71 -15.11
N VAL A 7 -9.37 -9.79 -15.44
CA VAL A 7 -8.46 -10.73 -14.78
C VAL A 7 -8.28 -10.46 -13.29
N LEU A 8 -8.09 -9.20 -12.87
CA LEU A 8 -7.90 -8.88 -11.44
C LEU A 8 -9.23 -8.82 -10.68
N ARG A 9 -10.32 -8.40 -11.34
CA ARG A 9 -11.66 -8.43 -10.76
C ARG A 9 -12.08 -9.86 -10.44
N ASP A 10 -11.87 -10.79 -11.37
CA ASP A 10 -12.28 -12.19 -11.20
C ASP A 10 -11.40 -12.96 -10.21
N LEU A 11 -10.15 -12.54 -10.01
CA LEU A 11 -9.21 -13.20 -9.09
C LEU A 11 -9.29 -12.71 -7.65
N ILE A 12 -9.38 -11.39 -7.43
CA ILE A 12 -9.29 -10.81 -6.08
C ILE A 12 -10.36 -9.73 -5.82
N GLY A 13 -11.34 -9.57 -6.70
CA GLY A 13 -12.40 -8.56 -6.55
C GLY A 13 -11.90 -7.12 -6.69
N LEU A 14 -10.72 -6.91 -7.28
CA LEU A 14 -10.15 -5.57 -7.44
C LEU A 14 -10.82 -4.84 -8.61
N GLU A 15 -11.30 -3.63 -8.38
CA GLU A 15 -11.61 -2.73 -9.49
C GLU A 15 -10.32 -2.20 -10.12
N VAL A 16 -10.20 -2.42 -11.43
CA VAL A 16 -9.01 -2.08 -12.19
C VAL A 16 -9.25 -0.78 -12.94
N ASP A 17 -8.51 0.25 -12.54
CA ASP A 17 -8.31 1.43 -13.38
C ASP A 17 -7.33 1.09 -14.53
N PRO A 18 -7.77 1.13 -15.80
CA PRO A 18 -6.92 0.83 -16.95
C PRO A 18 -5.88 1.93 -17.25
N THR A 19 -5.99 3.09 -16.61
CA THR A 19 -5.02 4.19 -16.73
C THR A 19 -3.94 4.16 -15.66
N ASP A 20 -4.13 3.34 -14.62
CA ASP A 20 -3.16 3.17 -13.55
C ASP A 20 -2.07 2.16 -13.95
N ALA A 21 -0.81 2.61 -13.94
CA ALA A 21 0.34 1.80 -14.35
C ALA A 21 0.59 0.58 -13.44
N LEU A 22 0.27 0.69 -12.14
CA LEU A 22 0.39 -0.42 -11.20
C LEU A 22 -0.65 -1.49 -11.53
N HIS A 23 -1.90 -1.10 -11.76
CA HIS A 23 -2.96 -2.01 -12.15
C HIS A 23 -2.64 -2.76 -13.45
N LEU A 24 -2.10 -2.06 -14.44
CA LEU A 24 -1.61 -2.68 -15.69
C LEU A 24 -0.50 -3.68 -15.40
N LYS A 25 0.52 -3.31 -14.62
CA LYS A 25 1.64 -4.21 -14.25
C LYS A 25 1.14 -5.47 -13.53
N LEU A 26 0.23 -5.33 -12.57
CA LEU A 26 -0.36 -6.47 -11.84
C LEU A 26 -1.15 -7.39 -12.78
N SER A 27 -1.93 -6.82 -13.70
CA SER A 27 -2.68 -7.61 -14.69
C SER A 27 -1.75 -8.38 -15.63
N GLU A 28 -0.65 -7.77 -16.06
CA GLU A 28 0.35 -8.42 -16.90
C GLU A 28 1.07 -9.54 -16.17
N THR A 29 1.34 -9.38 -14.89
CA THR A 29 1.89 -10.43 -14.03
C THR A 29 0.98 -11.64 -13.98
N VAL A 30 -0.33 -11.45 -13.77
CA VAL A 30 -1.28 -12.56 -13.80
C VAL A 30 -1.36 -13.20 -15.18
N ARG A 31 -1.32 -12.40 -16.25
CA ARG A 31 -1.34 -12.90 -17.63
C ARG A 31 -0.10 -13.74 -17.96
N ARG A 32 1.10 -13.30 -17.55
CA ARG A 32 2.38 -13.99 -17.79
C ARG A 32 2.46 -15.37 -17.14
N LEU A 33 1.80 -15.56 -15.99
CA LEU A 33 1.71 -16.85 -15.33
C LEU A 33 0.89 -17.89 -16.11
N GLY A 34 0.09 -17.46 -17.09
CA GLY A 34 -0.74 -18.33 -17.93
C GLY A 34 -1.98 -18.87 -17.22
N GLN A 35 -2.84 -19.58 -17.95
CA GLN A 35 -4.12 -20.08 -17.42
C GLN A 35 -3.95 -21.23 -16.41
N GLY A 36 -2.88 -22.02 -16.51
CA GLY A 36 -2.61 -23.15 -15.61
C GLY A 36 -2.08 -22.76 -14.23
N ALA A 37 -1.74 -21.48 -13.99
CA ALA A 37 -1.24 -21.05 -12.68
C ALA A 37 -2.34 -21.11 -11.62
N THR A 38 -1.98 -21.72 -10.49
CA THR A 38 -2.87 -21.81 -9.33
C THR A 38 -3.12 -20.44 -8.71
N TYR A 39 -4.24 -20.29 -8.01
CA TYR A 39 -4.57 -19.07 -7.26
C TYR A 39 -3.39 -18.59 -6.37
N GLY A 40 -2.82 -19.49 -5.56
CA GLY A 40 -1.70 -19.15 -4.69
C GLY A 40 -0.45 -18.63 -5.43
N GLN A 41 -0.12 -19.21 -6.59
CA GLN A 41 0.99 -18.72 -7.42
C GLN A 41 0.72 -17.30 -7.95
N ARG A 42 -0.52 -17.00 -8.31
CA ARG A 42 -0.93 -15.66 -8.77
C ARG A 42 -0.82 -14.64 -7.65
N ILE A 43 -1.32 -14.93 -6.45
CA ILE A 43 -1.23 -13.99 -5.32
C ILE A 43 0.21 -13.77 -4.88
N VAL A 44 1.04 -14.82 -4.83
CA VAL A 44 2.47 -14.68 -4.51
C VAL A 44 3.19 -13.77 -5.52
N ALA A 45 2.94 -13.95 -6.81
CA ALA A 45 3.54 -13.09 -7.84
C ALA A 45 3.07 -11.63 -7.72
N LEU A 46 1.77 -11.41 -7.50
CA LEU A 46 1.21 -10.08 -7.26
C LEU A 46 1.86 -9.41 -6.05
N ARG A 47 2.07 -10.13 -4.95
CA ARG A 47 2.75 -9.61 -3.76
C ARG A 47 4.18 -9.16 -4.06
N PHE A 48 4.96 -9.94 -4.81
CA PHE A 48 6.32 -9.56 -5.17
C PHE A 48 6.37 -8.27 -5.98
N ASP A 49 5.53 -8.14 -7.01
CA ASP A 49 5.49 -6.91 -7.82
C ASP A 49 5.00 -5.70 -7.01
N PHE A 50 4.02 -5.92 -6.13
CA PHE A 50 3.46 -4.86 -5.29
C PHE A 50 4.45 -4.39 -4.20
N VAL A 51 5.28 -5.28 -3.65
CA VAL A 51 6.31 -4.92 -2.66
C VAL A 51 7.34 -3.95 -3.25
N TRP A 52 7.71 -4.09 -4.52
CA TRP A 52 8.60 -3.13 -5.18
C TRP A 52 7.99 -1.73 -5.25
N GLU A 53 6.70 -1.65 -5.51
CA GLU A 53 5.94 -0.40 -5.63
C GLU A 53 5.74 0.24 -4.25
N LEU A 54 5.47 -0.57 -3.23
CA LEU A 54 5.46 -0.11 -1.84
C LEU A 54 6.82 0.44 -1.42
N ARG A 55 7.92 -0.21 -1.81
CA ARG A 55 9.28 0.30 -1.51
C ARG A 55 9.48 1.69 -2.12
N ASP A 56 9.07 1.90 -3.36
CA ASP A 56 9.23 3.20 -4.02
C ASP A 56 8.30 4.26 -3.42
N ALA A 57 7.06 3.92 -3.07
CA ALA A 57 6.18 4.79 -2.30
C ALA A 57 6.78 5.16 -0.94
N GLY A 58 7.43 4.20 -0.26
CA GLY A 58 8.13 4.43 1.01
C GLY A 58 9.31 5.40 0.89
N LYS A 59 10.06 5.36 -0.22
CA LYS A 59 11.11 6.36 -0.49
C LYS A 59 10.51 7.75 -0.68
N VAL A 60 9.46 7.87 -1.50
CA VAL A 60 8.77 9.14 -1.76
C VAL A 60 8.24 9.74 -0.47
N TYR A 61 7.59 8.93 0.37
CA TYR A 61 7.14 9.34 1.69
C TYR A 61 8.30 9.79 2.59
N GLY A 62 9.37 9.00 2.67
CA GLY A 62 10.53 9.32 3.49
C GLY A 62 11.20 10.63 3.08
N THR A 63 11.36 10.87 1.78
CA THR A 63 11.90 12.12 1.24
C THR A 63 10.97 13.30 1.54
N ALA A 64 9.67 13.19 1.22
CA ALA A 64 8.73 14.28 1.47
C ALA A 64 8.63 14.64 2.97
N LYS A 65 8.69 13.64 3.85
CA LYS A 65 8.75 13.84 5.30
C LYS A 65 10.01 14.59 5.72
N ALA A 66 11.18 14.16 5.24
CA ALA A 66 12.44 14.79 5.58
C ALA A 66 12.50 16.24 5.08
N ASP A 67 12.02 16.50 3.86
CA ASP A 67 11.97 17.84 3.27
C ASP A 67 11.06 18.78 4.10
N TYR A 68 9.88 18.29 4.50
CA TYR A 68 8.99 19.04 5.38
C TYR A 68 9.62 19.33 6.75
N GLU A 69 10.14 18.31 7.44
CA GLU A 69 10.74 18.46 8.77
C GLU A 69 11.94 19.42 8.75
N ASN A 70 12.78 19.32 7.72
CA ASN A 70 13.91 20.23 7.53
C ASN A 70 13.45 21.67 7.26
N ALA A 71 12.45 21.87 6.39
CA ALA A 71 11.93 23.21 6.10
C ALA A 71 11.35 23.88 7.35
N ILE A 72 10.62 23.14 8.19
CA ILE A 72 10.13 23.65 9.48
C ILE A 72 11.29 24.02 10.38
N ALA A 73 12.27 23.14 10.55
CA ALA A 73 13.40 23.37 11.44
C ALA A 73 14.19 24.63 11.06
N VAL A 74 14.53 24.77 9.77
CA VAL A 74 15.20 25.97 9.23
C VAL A 74 14.34 27.21 9.47
N LYS A 75 13.05 27.14 9.14
CA LYS A 75 12.17 28.32 9.23
C LYS A 75 11.94 28.79 10.67
N VAL A 76 11.84 27.86 11.62
CA VAL A 76 11.74 28.18 13.05
C VAL A 76 12.98 28.93 13.50
N VAL A 77 14.17 28.46 13.14
CA VAL A 77 15.44 29.15 13.47
C VAL A 77 15.45 30.55 12.88
N GLU A 78 15.17 30.70 11.58
CA GLU A 78 15.11 32.00 10.90
C GLU A 78 14.17 32.99 11.61
N ILE A 79 12.97 32.54 11.99
CA ILE A 79 11.98 33.37 12.67
C ILE A 79 12.50 33.81 14.04
N THR A 80 13.09 32.88 14.80
CA THR A 80 13.60 33.17 16.15
C THR A 80 14.81 34.11 16.11
N GLU A 81 15.74 33.92 15.17
CA GLU A 81 16.91 34.78 15.00
C GLU A 81 16.51 36.19 14.54
N SER A 82 15.62 36.29 13.55
CA SER A 82 15.11 37.58 13.06
C SER A 82 14.38 38.35 14.17
N ALA A 83 13.54 37.66 14.96
CA ALA A 83 12.87 38.28 16.10
C ALA A 83 13.87 38.80 17.15
N ALA A 84 14.93 38.03 17.44
CA ALA A 84 15.97 38.43 18.39
C ALA A 84 16.73 39.67 17.91
N LEU A 85 17.08 39.75 16.62
CA LEU A 85 17.73 40.93 16.02
C LEU A 85 16.86 42.18 16.09
N GLU A 86 15.54 42.02 16.00
CA GLU A 86 14.56 43.11 16.14
C GLU A 86 14.21 43.45 17.60
N GLY A 87 14.82 42.80 18.59
CA GLY A 87 14.50 42.99 20.01
C GLY A 87 13.11 42.48 20.41
N LYS A 88 12.47 41.65 19.58
CA LYS A 88 11.17 41.04 19.83
C LYS A 88 11.35 39.68 20.52
N LYS A 89 10.34 39.29 21.31
CA LYS A 89 10.27 37.95 21.90
C LYS A 89 9.19 37.14 21.17
N VAL A 90 9.60 36.09 20.48
CA VAL A 90 8.70 35.10 19.85
C VAL A 90 8.85 33.79 20.61
N SER A 91 7.74 33.18 21.00
CA SER A 91 7.77 31.85 21.62
C SER A 91 8.04 30.78 20.57
N LEU A 92 8.66 29.67 21.00
CA LEU A 92 8.93 28.54 20.11
C LEU A 92 7.65 28.01 19.45
N GLY A 93 6.55 27.92 20.20
CA GLY A 93 5.27 27.45 19.67
C GLY A 93 4.68 28.38 18.60
N LEU A 94 4.85 29.71 18.75
CA LEU A 94 4.42 30.66 17.72
C LEU A 94 5.30 30.56 16.46
N ALA A 95 6.62 30.46 16.63
CA ALA A 95 7.54 30.26 15.50
C ALA A 95 7.24 28.96 14.74
N GLN A 96 6.94 27.87 15.46
CA GLN A 96 6.52 26.59 14.88
C GLN A 96 5.21 26.72 14.10
N ALA A 97 4.19 27.35 14.67
CA ALA A 97 2.91 27.55 13.96
C ALA A 97 3.05 28.40 12.69
N MET A 98 3.92 29.42 12.72
CA MET A 98 4.23 30.24 11.55
C MET A 98 4.99 29.44 10.48
N ALA A 99 6.02 28.69 10.88
CA ALA A 99 6.77 27.81 9.99
C ALA A 99 5.88 26.74 9.35
N GLU A 100 4.97 26.12 10.13
CA GLU A 100 4.02 25.13 9.63
C GLU A 100 3.05 25.71 8.59
N ARG A 101 2.60 26.94 8.81
CA ARG A 101 1.74 27.64 7.84
C ARG A 101 2.48 27.90 6.53
N ASP A 102 3.73 28.34 6.61
CA ASP A 102 4.54 28.67 5.44
C ASP A 102 4.98 27.40 4.67
N ALA A 103 5.09 26.25 5.35
CA ALA A 103 5.43 24.96 4.77
C ALA A 103 4.19 24.09 4.39
N TYR A 104 3.01 24.69 4.22
CA TYR A 104 1.77 23.97 3.97
C TYR A 104 1.83 23.01 2.78
N GLU A 105 2.40 23.43 1.65
CA GLU A 105 2.52 22.58 0.45
C GLU A 105 3.41 21.35 0.67
N LEU A 106 4.50 21.53 1.44
CA LEU A 106 5.37 20.42 1.84
C LEU A 106 4.61 19.46 2.78
N LYS A 107 3.83 20.00 3.72
CA LYS A 107 2.97 19.22 4.62
C LYS A 107 1.94 18.41 3.83
N LEU A 108 1.29 19.01 2.83
CA LEU A 108 0.32 18.33 1.98
C LEU A 108 0.99 17.21 1.18
N THR A 109 2.14 17.48 0.58
CA THR A 109 2.91 16.49 -0.19
C THR A 109 3.31 15.30 0.70
N TYR A 110 3.81 15.57 1.90
CA TYR A 110 4.10 14.58 2.93
C TYR A 110 2.88 13.72 3.26
N LEU A 111 1.73 14.34 3.57
CA LEU A 111 0.50 13.63 3.98
C LEU A 111 -0.08 12.77 2.85
N VAL A 112 -0.04 13.24 1.61
CA VAL A 112 -0.49 12.46 0.44
C VAL A 112 0.41 11.24 0.22
N ALA A 113 1.74 11.43 0.30
CA ALA A 113 2.69 10.33 0.19
C ALA A 113 2.51 9.31 1.33
N GLU A 114 2.25 9.79 2.56
CA GLU A 114 1.94 8.95 3.71
C GLU A 114 0.68 8.10 3.49
N GLN A 115 -0.39 8.73 3.02
CA GLN A 115 -1.65 8.05 2.79
C GLN A 115 -1.51 6.98 1.70
N ARG A 116 -0.75 7.26 0.63
CA ARG A 116 -0.44 6.29 -0.42
C ARG A 116 0.32 5.09 0.13
N GLU A 117 1.37 5.34 0.91
CA GLU A 117 2.19 4.30 1.53
C GLU A 117 1.36 3.40 2.46
N ARG A 118 0.54 4.00 3.33
CA ARG A 118 -0.38 3.28 4.23
C ARG A 118 -1.42 2.46 3.48
N ALA A 119 -1.99 3.02 2.41
CA ALA A 119 -2.96 2.30 1.58
C ALA A 119 -2.32 1.07 0.93
N MET A 120 -1.10 1.21 0.42
CA MET A 120 -0.33 0.10 -0.14
C MET A 120 -0.01 -0.98 0.90
N ARG A 121 0.37 -0.62 2.13
CA ARG A 121 0.55 -1.61 3.22
C ARG A 121 -0.72 -2.40 3.49
N LYS A 122 -1.85 -1.72 3.66
CA LYS A 122 -3.15 -2.37 3.88
C LYS A 122 -3.54 -3.30 2.73
N PHE A 123 -3.18 -2.96 1.50
CA PHE A 123 -3.41 -3.82 0.36
C PHE A 123 -2.57 -5.11 0.43
N LEU A 124 -1.29 -5.03 0.83
CA LEU A 124 -0.48 -6.23 1.06
C LEU A 124 -1.06 -7.11 2.16
N ASP A 125 -1.51 -6.51 3.27
CA ASP A 125 -2.15 -7.24 4.37
C ASP A 125 -3.41 -7.97 3.88
N ALA A 126 -4.20 -7.33 2.99
CA ALA A 126 -5.37 -7.96 2.38
C ALA A 126 -4.99 -9.13 1.46
N LEU A 127 -3.90 -9.03 0.68
CA LEU A 127 -3.40 -10.14 -0.14
C LEU A 127 -2.90 -11.32 0.72
N ASP A 128 -2.29 -11.03 1.87
CA ASP A 128 -1.88 -12.05 2.82
C ASP A 128 -3.08 -12.77 3.46
N ALA A 129 -4.08 -12.02 3.91
CA ALA A 129 -5.32 -12.59 4.42
C ALA A 129 -6.03 -13.47 3.36
N ALA A 130 -6.05 -13.03 2.10
CA ALA A 130 -6.62 -13.81 1.00
C ALA A 130 -5.87 -15.13 0.76
N LEU A 131 -4.53 -15.12 0.84
CA LEU A 131 -3.71 -16.32 0.75
C LEU A 131 -4.01 -17.31 1.87
N ASP A 132 -4.12 -16.82 3.10
CA ASP A 132 -4.37 -17.67 4.27
C ASP A 132 -5.79 -18.26 4.25
N ASN A 133 -6.79 -17.48 3.88
CA ASN A 133 -8.15 -17.99 3.67
C ASN A 133 -8.16 -19.11 2.63
N HIS A 134 -7.52 -18.91 1.48
CA HIS A 134 -7.46 -19.93 0.44
C HIS A 134 -6.67 -21.19 0.88
N ARG A 135 -5.66 -21.06 1.77
CA ARG A 135 -4.98 -22.23 2.36
C ARG A 135 -5.93 -23.02 3.24
N THR A 136 -6.72 -22.35 4.06
CA THR A 136 -7.75 -22.94 4.92
C THR A 136 -8.81 -23.64 4.08
N ASP A 137 -9.38 -22.97 3.06
CA ASP A 137 -10.40 -23.55 2.18
C ASP A 137 -9.92 -24.84 1.49
N ARG A 138 -8.65 -24.88 1.05
CA ARG A 138 -8.06 -26.09 0.49
C ARG A 138 -7.84 -27.19 1.52
N ALA A 139 -7.49 -26.84 2.75
CA ALA A 139 -7.33 -27.81 3.82
C ALA A 139 -8.68 -28.46 4.16
N ASP A 140 -9.74 -27.65 4.24
CA ASP A 140 -11.12 -28.10 4.48
C ASP A 140 -11.62 -28.96 3.32
N SER A 141 -11.41 -28.54 2.07
CA SER A 141 -11.76 -29.34 0.88
C SER A 141 -11.09 -30.72 0.91
N ARG A 142 -9.79 -30.78 1.23
CA ARG A 142 -9.06 -32.05 1.38
C ARG A 142 -9.55 -32.89 2.56
N ALA A 143 -10.07 -32.27 3.62
CA ALA A 143 -10.66 -32.99 4.74
C ALA A 143 -12.00 -33.61 4.35
N VAL A 144 -12.85 -32.87 3.62
CA VAL A 144 -14.12 -33.35 3.06
C VAL A 144 -13.89 -34.45 2.02
N ASP A 145 -12.93 -34.29 1.12
CA ASP A 145 -12.56 -35.32 0.12
C ASP A 145 -12.08 -36.61 0.80
N ARG A 146 -11.32 -36.51 1.89
CA ARG A 146 -10.90 -37.68 2.68
C ARG A 146 -12.07 -38.34 3.41
N ALA A 147 -12.98 -37.55 4.00
CA ALA A 147 -14.16 -38.07 4.68
C ALA A 147 -15.12 -38.78 3.72
N SER A 148 -15.31 -38.23 2.51
CA SER A 148 -16.12 -38.84 1.46
C SER A 148 -15.45 -40.08 0.85
N ALA A 149 -14.13 -40.07 0.63
CA ALA A 149 -13.38 -41.22 0.15
C ALA A 149 -13.27 -42.38 1.17
N GLN A 150 -13.36 -42.10 2.47
CA GLN A 150 -13.38 -43.12 3.54
C GLN A 150 -14.76 -43.75 3.76
N GLY A 151 -15.78 -43.40 2.97
CA GLY A 151 -17.05 -44.12 2.99
C GLY A 151 -17.99 -43.75 4.13
N TYR A 152 -17.97 -42.52 4.63
CA TYR A 152 -19.11 -41.98 5.40
C TYR A 152 -20.32 -41.61 4.51
N GLY A 153 -20.42 -42.24 3.34
CA GLY A 153 -21.59 -42.25 2.48
C GLY A 153 -22.01 -43.69 2.23
N GLY A 154 -22.70 -44.32 3.18
CA GLY A 154 -23.29 -45.63 2.96
C GLY A 154 -23.77 -46.34 4.22
N GLY A 155 -25.04 -46.14 4.57
CA GLY A 155 -25.83 -47.19 5.25
C GLY A 155 -26.72 -46.72 6.40
N ALA A 156 -27.98 -46.38 6.06
CA ALA A 156 -29.20 -46.33 6.88
C ALA A 156 -29.31 -45.30 8.01
#